data_AF-A0A2X1QIQ8-F1
#
_entry.id   AF-A0A2X1QIQ8-F1
#
_cell.length_a   1.000
_cell.length_b   1.000
_cell.length_c   1.000
_cell.angle_alpha   90.00
_cell.angle_beta   90.00
_cell.angle_gamma   90.00
#
_symmetry.space_group_name_H-M   'P 1'
#
loop_
_entity.id
_entity.type
_entity.pdbx_description
1 polymer ?
#
loop_
_entity_poly.entity_id
_entity_poly.type
_entity_poly.pdbx_seq_one_letter_code
_entity_poly.pdbx_strand_id
1 'polypeptide(L)'
;MLGGTWVSRLTTIGLVLVLIPVVMTAVVGWHWFDVATYQANWNTSSTTDSHAVIKSILLCLWAFVGVESAAVSTGMVKNPKRTVPLATMLGTAMAGIVYIAATQVIAGMYPASQMAASGAPFAISASTILGGWAAPMVSAFTAFACLTSLGSWMMLVGQAGVRAANDGNFPKVYGEVDNNGIPKKGLLLAAVKMTALMVLITLMNSAGGKASDLFGELTGIAVLLTMLPYFYSCVDLIRFEGINIRNFVSLICSVLGCVFCFIALMGASSFELAGTFIVSLIILMFYGRKMHQRQNNASDNNTTANAH
;
A
#
# COMPACT_ATOMS: atom_id res chain seq x y z
N MET A 1 -1.26 -3.36 -26.13
CA MET A 1 -0.75 -3.00 -24.80
C MET A 1 -0.11 -4.23 -24.21
N LEU A 2 1.06 -4.06 -23.59
CA LEU A 2 1.87 -5.15 -23.07
C LEU A 2 1.04 -5.93 -22.02
N GLY A 3 0.97 -7.25 -22.17
CA GLY A 3 0.11 -8.11 -21.35
C GLY A 3 0.51 -8.12 -19.87
N GLY A 4 -0.39 -8.59 -19.01
CA GLY A 4 -0.14 -8.62 -17.56
C GLY A 4 1.08 -9.44 -17.14
N THR A 5 1.42 -10.47 -17.92
CA THR A 5 2.65 -11.26 -17.76
C THR A 5 3.92 -10.46 -18.02
N TRP A 6 3.86 -9.48 -18.92
CA TRP A 6 5.01 -8.63 -19.27
C TRP A 6 5.30 -7.62 -18.16
N VAL A 7 4.25 -6.96 -17.67
CA VAL A 7 4.35 -6.04 -16.51
C VAL A 7 4.87 -6.78 -15.30
N SER A 8 4.33 -7.97 -14.99
CA SER A 8 4.81 -8.80 -13.88
C SER A 8 6.30 -9.12 -13.98
N ARG A 9 6.80 -9.49 -15.17
CA ARG A 9 8.23 -9.75 -15.38
C ARG A 9 9.10 -8.52 -15.15
N LEU A 10 8.67 -7.36 -15.65
CA LEU A 10 9.38 -6.10 -15.41
C LEU A 10 9.42 -5.75 -13.93
N THR A 11 8.30 -5.89 -13.22
CA THR A 11 8.25 -5.66 -11.78
C THR A 11 9.18 -6.62 -11.03
N THR A 12 9.27 -7.89 -11.44
CA THR A 12 10.23 -8.84 -10.86
C THR A 12 11.68 -8.39 -11.06
N ILE A 13 12.03 -7.90 -12.26
CA ILE A 13 13.38 -7.38 -12.52
C ILE A 13 13.66 -6.16 -11.64
N GLY A 14 12.72 -5.21 -11.57
CA GLY A 14 12.83 -4.04 -10.71
C GLY A 14 13.01 -4.40 -9.23
N LEU A 15 12.23 -5.36 -8.74
CA LEU A 15 12.35 -5.88 -7.38
C LEU A 15 13.75 -6.45 -7.11
N VAL A 16 14.25 -7.31 -8.00
CA VAL A 16 15.59 -7.90 -7.82
C VAL A 16 16.67 -6.82 -7.80
N LEU A 17 16.58 -5.82 -8.69
CA LEU A 17 17.55 -4.72 -8.75
C LEU A 17 17.58 -3.88 -7.47
N VAL A 18 16.43 -3.64 -6.83
CA VAL A 18 16.36 -2.92 -5.54
C VAL A 18 16.76 -3.80 -4.36
N LEU A 19 16.47 -5.10 -4.42
CA LEU A 19 16.88 -6.01 -3.35
C LEU A 19 18.40 -6.16 -3.25
N ILE A 20 19.16 -6.01 -4.35
CA ILE A 20 20.63 -6.08 -4.33
C ILE A 20 21.23 -5.11 -3.30
N PRO A 21 21.05 -3.78 -3.39
CA PRO A 21 21.60 -2.85 -2.41
C PRO A 21 21.00 -3.03 -1.02
N VAL A 22 19.72 -3.36 -0.90
CA VAL A 22 19.07 -3.54 0.42
C VAL A 22 19.63 -4.75 1.16
N VAL A 23 19.76 -5.89 0.49
CA VAL A 23 20.33 -7.12 1.06
C VAL A 23 21.83 -6.97 1.30
N MET A 24 22.54 -6.30 0.38
CA MET A 24 23.95 -5.93 0.58
C MET A 24 24.12 -5.12 1.86
N THR A 25 23.32 -4.07 2.07
CA THR A 25 23.35 -3.30 3.32
C THR A 25 23.02 -4.19 4.53
N ALA A 26 21.98 -5.02 4.45
CA ALA A 26 21.56 -5.88 5.55
C ALA A 26 22.61 -6.94 5.97
N VAL A 27 23.49 -7.38 5.04
CA VAL A 27 24.49 -8.43 5.29
C VAL A 27 25.89 -7.86 5.50
N VAL A 28 26.31 -6.91 4.68
CA VAL A 28 27.67 -6.37 4.65
C VAL A 28 27.79 -5.09 5.45
N GLY A 29 26.69 -4.35 5.64
CA GLY A 29 26.68 -3.09 6.38
C GLY A 29 27.06 -3.23 7.86
N TRP A 30 26.96 -4.44 8.44
CA TRP A 30 27.43 -4.74 9.80
C TRP A 30 28.91 -4.40 10.02
N HIS A 31 29.72 -4.38 8.96
CA HIS A 31 31.14 -4.00 9.07
C HIS A 31 31.34 -2.53 9.46
N TRP A 32 30.38 -1.66 9.14
CA TRP A 32 30.36 -0.24 9.53
C TRP A 32 29.38 0.05 10.67
N PHE A 33 28.83 -0.98 11.30
CA PHE A 33 27.88 -0.81 12.39
C PHE A 33 28.60 -0.39 13.66
N ASP A 34 28.14 0.71 14.26
CA ASP A 34 28.60 1.18 15.56
C ASP A 34 27.46 1.14 16.58
N VAL A 35 27.71 0.49 17.72
CA VAL A 35 26.73 0.33 18.81
C VAL A 35 26.43 1.69 19.45
N ALA A 36 27.41 2.58 19.56
CA ALA A 36 27.19 3.91 20.14
C ALA A 36 26.27 4.76 19.26
N THR A 37 26.49 4.73 17.94
CA THR A 37 25.60 5.36 16.95
C THR A 37 24.18 4.78 17.01
N TYR A 38 24.06 3.45 17.10
CA TYR A 38 22.76 2.79 17.24
C TYR A 38 22.00 3.22 18.51
N GLN A 39 22.70 3.27 19.65
CA GLN A 39 22.11 3.74 20.91
C GLN A 39 21.73 5.22 20.86
N ALA A 40 22.54 6.06 20.23
CA ALA A 40 22.22 7.47 20.02
C ALA A 40 20.97 7.66 19.15
N ASN A 41 20.71 6.73 18.23
CA ASN A 41 19.54 6.72 17.36
C ASN A 41 18.30 6.04 17.97
N TRP A 42 18.35 5.54 19.22
CA TRP A 42 17.25 4.78 19.84
C TRP A 42 15.92 5.52 19.83
N ASN A 43 15.94 6.81 20.20
CA ASN A 43 14.76 7.66 20.17
C ASN A 43 15.16 9.12 19.88
N THR A 44 14.84 9.58 18.67
CA THR A 44 15.13 10.94 18.20
C THR A 44 13.91 11.86 18.24
N SER A 45 12.75 11.39 18.72
CA SER A 45 11.47 12.12 18.64
C SER A 45 11.18 13.02 19.85
N SER A 46 12.16 13.20 20.75
CA SER A 46 12.08 13.99 22.00
C SER A 46 10.86 13.68 22.90
N THR A 47 10.23 12.53 22.69
CA THR A 47 9.01 12.04 23.32
C THR A 47 9.24 10.65 23.89
N THR A 48 8.26 10.06 24.57
CA THR A 48 8.40 8.69 25.10
C THR A 48 8.51 7.67 23.97
N ASP A 49 9.23 6.57 24.19
CA ASP A 49 9.41 5.48 23.23
C ASP A 49 8.05 4.97 22.71
N SER A 50 7.06 4.85 23.60
CA SER A 50 5.70 4.44 23.24
C SER A 50 5.03 5.39 22.24
N HIS A 51 5.23 6.70 22.40
CA HIS A 51 4.66 7.70 21.51
C HIS A 51 5.37 7.69 20.15
N ALA A 52 6.70 7.53 20.16
CA ALA A 52 7.51 7.39 18.94
C ALA A 52 7.08 6.18 18.10
N VAL A 53 6.84 5.04 18.76
CA VAL A 53 6.33 3.83 18.11
C VAL A 53 4.97 4.09 17.49
N ILE A 54 4.02 4.65 18.25
CA ILE A 54 2.66 4.92 17.75
C ILE A 54 2.67 5.84 16.51
N LYS A 55 3.54 6.87 16.52
CA LYS A 55 3.69 7.77 15.37
C LYS A 55 4.32 7.12 14.15
N SER A 56 5.18 6.13 14.35
CA SER A 56 5.87 5.42 13.27
C SER A 56 5.02 4.33 12.61
N ILE A 57 3.98 3.83 13.31
CA ILE A 57 3.12 2.73 12.81
C ILE A 57 2.51 3.04 11.44
N LEU A 58 2.05 4.27 11.18
CA LEU A 58 1.44 4.61 9.89
C LEU A 58 2.43 4.50 8.73
N LEU A 59 3.66 4.99 8.93
CA LEU A 59 4.72 4.88 7.92
C LEU A 59 5.15 3.43 7.71
N CYS A 60 5.26 2.65 8.79
CA CYS A 60 5.53 1.22 8.69
C CYS A 60 4.40 0.49 7.95
N LEU A 61 3.13 0.82 8.24
CA LEU A 61 1.97 0.22 7.60
C LEU A 61 1.93 0.56 6.11
N TRP A 62 2.25 1.80 5.74
CA TRP A 62 2.41 2.21 4.34
C TRP A 62 3.39 1.31 3.59
N ALA A 63 4.52 0.95 4.20
CA ALA A 63 5.52 0.08 3.58
C ALA A 63 5.02 -1.35 3.32
N PHE A 64 3.93 -1.77 3.97
CA PHE A 64 3.25 -3.06 3.78
C PHE A 64 1.92 -2.96 3.01
N VAL A 65 1.50 -1.77 2.57
CA VAL A 65 0.33 -1.68 1.69
C VAL A 65 0.65 -2.38 0.38
N GLY A 66 -0.21 -3.32 -0.03
CA GLY A 66 0.02 -4.18 -1.20
C GLY A 66 -0.03 -5.68 -0.90
N VAL A 67 -0.16 -6.12 0.36
CA VAL A 67 -0.36 -7.53 0.74
C VAL A 67 -1.59 -8.17 0.07
N GLU A 68 -2.59 -7.36 -0.25
CA GLU A 68 -3.81 -7.71 -0.96
C GLU A 68 -3.61 -7.92 -2.47
N SER A 69 -2.45 -7.53 -3.02
CA SER A 69 -2.20 -7.52 -4.47
C SER A 69 -2.41 -8.89 -5.12
N ALA A 70 -1.98 -9.96 -4.43
CA ALA A 70 -2.18 -11.33 -4.90
C ALA A 70 -3.66 -11.74 -4.90
N ALA A 71 -4.45 -11.27 -3.92
CA ALA A 71 -5.88 -11.58 -3.79
C ALA A 71 -6.72 -10.84 -4.84
N VAL A 72 -6.43 -9.56 -5.09
CA VAL A 72 -7.10 -8.77 -6.13
C VAL A 72 -6.79 -9.32 -7.51
N SER A 73 -5.57 -9.79 -7.75
CA SER A 73 -5.13 -10.35 -9.04
C SER A 73 -5.39 -11.85 -9.19
N THR A 74 -6.19 -12.46 -8.31
CA THR A 74 -6.56 -13.90 -8.33
C THR A 74 -6.95 -14.44 -9.71
N GLY A 75 -7.64 -13.65 -10.53
CA GLY A 75 -8.07 -14.04 -11.88
C GLY A 75 -6.92 -14.25 -12.89
N MET A 76 -5.73 -13.72 -12.60
CA MET A 76 -4.53 -13.84 -13.45
C MET A 76 -3.51 -14.85 -12.89
N VAL A 77 -3.77 -15.42 -11.72
CA VAL A 77 -2.84 -16.31 -11.01
C VAL A 77 -3.09 -17.76 -11.40
N LYS A 78 -2.01 -18.50 -11.68
CA LYS A 78 -2.09 -19.95 -11.87
C LYS A 78 -2.32 -20.64 -10.52
N ASN A 79 -3.35 -21.50 -10.45
CA ASN A 79 -3.78 -22.18 -9.23
C ASN A 79 -4.00 -21.22 -8.02
N PRO A 80 -5.02 -20.33 -8.08
CA PRO A 80 -5.21 -19.28 -7.08
C PRO A 80 -5.35 -19.80 -5.65
N LYS A 81 -6.03 -20.94 -5.45
CA LYS A 81 -6.29 -21.53 -4.13
C LYS A 81 -5.01 -21.84 -3.34
N ARG A 82 -3.91 -22.14 -4.02
CA ARG A 82 -2.61 -22.42 -3.39
C ARG A 82 -1.66 -21.24 -3.51
N THR A 83 -1.58 -20.63 -4.69
CA THR A 83 -0.57 -19.61 -4.98
C THR A 83 -0.85 -18.30 -4.24
N VAL A 84 -2.11 -17.90 -4.09
CA VAL A 84 -2.44 -16.60 -3.46
C VAL A 84 -2.12 -16.60 -1.96
N PRO A 85 -2.55 -17.58 -1.14
CA PRO A 85 -2.17 -17.61 0.27
C PRO A 85 -0.66 -17.67 0.47
N LEU A 86 0.05 -18.50 -0.32
CA LEU A 86 1.51 -18.61 -0.22
C LEU A 86 2.22 -17.31 -0.62
N ALA A 87 1.80 -16.68 -1.72
CA ALA A 87 2.40 -15.44 -2.19
C ALA A 87 2.19 -14.30 -1.18
N THR A 88 0.99 -14.17 -0.62
CA THR A 88 0.71 -13.16 0.42
C THR A 88 1.52 -13.42 1.68
N MET A 89 1.49 -14.64 2.24
CA MET A 89 2.18 -14.93 3.50
C MET A 89 3.71 -14.86 3.37
N LEU A 90 4.28 -15.52 2.36
CA LEU A 90 5.74 -15.54 2.16
C LEU A 90 6.24 -14.17 1.72
N GLY A 91 5.52 -13.48 0.82
CA GLY A 91 5.90 -12.16 0.36
C GLY A 91 5.93 -11.14 1.50
N THR A 92 4.90 -11.14 2.36
CA THR A 92 4.83 -10.25 3.53
C THR A 92 5.93 -10.57 4.53
N ALA A 93 6.14 -11.84 4.86
CA ALA A 93 7.18 -12.25 5.81
C ALA A 93 8.59 -11.89 5.31
N MET A 94 8.88 -12.17 4.03
CA MET A 94 10.16 -11.82 3.42
C MET A 94 10.39 -10.30 3.39
N ALA A 95 9.38 -9.52 3.02
CA ALA A 95 9.46 -8.07 3.06
C ALA A 95 9.77 -7.56 4.48
N GLY A 96 9.09 -8.09 5.50
CA GLY A 96 9.32 -7.69 6.89
C GLY A 96 10.72 -8.04 7.40
N ILE A 97 11.23 -9.24 7.08
CA ILE A 97 12.60 -9.63 7.44
C ILE A 97 13.61 -8.68 6.78
N VAL A 98 13.45 -8.40 5.49
CA VAL A 98 14.37 -7.52 4.75
C VAL A 98 14.29 -6.08 5.27
N TYR A 99 13.10 -5.56 5.53
CA TYR A 99 12.91 -4.22 6.10
C TYR A 99 13.58 -4.10 7.46
N ILE A 100 13.31 -5.01 8.39
CA ILE A 100 13.94 -4.98 9.72
C ILE A 100 15.45 -5.12 9.58
N ALA A 101 15.96 -6.14 8.90
CA ALA A 101 17.40 -6.37 8.80
C ALA A 101 18.15 -5.17 8.20
N ALA A 102 17.63 -4.60 7.11
CA ALA A 102 18.28 -3.48 6.44
C ALA A 102 18.20 -2.17 7.25
N THR A 103 17.04 -1.86 7.82
CA THR A 103 16.85 -0.61 8.59
C THR A 103 17.62 -0.62 9.90
N GLN A 104 17.73 -1.77 10.58
CA GLN A 104 18.52 -1.91 11.80
C GLN A 104 20.01 -1.65 11.54
N VAL A 105 20.54 -2.17 10.42
CA VAL A 105 21.92 -1.92 10.03
C VAL A 105 22.15 -0.45 9.69
N ILE A 106 21.25 0.18 8.91
CA ILE A 106 21.35 1.61 8.61
C ILE A 106 21.34 2.47 9.88
N ALA A 107 20.51 2.12 10.85
CA ALA A 107 20.42 2.83 12.13
C ALA A 107 21.72 2.76 12.96
N GLY A 108 22.58 1.76 12.75
CA GLY A 108 23.90 1.69 13.38
C GLY A 108 25.06 2.18 12.50
N MET A 109 24.86 2.32 11.19
CA MET A 109 25.89 2.82 10.27
C MET A 109 25.98 4.35 10.25
N TYR A 110 24.86 5.06 10.45
CA TYR A 110 24.80 6.50 10.26
C TYR A 110 23.95 7.21 11.33
N PRO A 111 24.27 8.46 11.69
CA PRO A 111 23.38 9.29 12.51
C PRO A 111 22.02 9.50 11.84
N ALA A 112 20.94 9.45 12.63
CA ALA A 112 19.56 9.59 12.13
C ALA A 112 19.33 10.90 11.35
N SER A 113 19.98 12.00 11.75
CA SER A 113 19.89 13.29 11.07
C SER A 113 20.43 13.26 9.64
N GLN A 114 21.48 12.48 9.39
CA GLN A 114 22.06 12.31 8.07
C GLN A 114 21.13 11.52 7.15
N MET A 115 20.56 10.43 7.67
CA MET A 115 19.61 9.60 6.91
C MET A 115 18.31 10.35 6.61
N ALA A 116 17.82 11.15 7.57
CA ALA A 116 16.65 12.01 7.38
C ALA A 116 16.85 13.06 6.28
N ALA A 117 18.07 13.54 6.05
CA ALA A 117 18.39 14.53 5.02
C ALA A 117 18.72 13.92 3.64
N SER A 118 19.03 12.62 3.57
CA SER A 118 19.60 11.97 2.39
C SER A 118 18.62 11.80 1.21
N GLY A 119 17.34 11.56 1.48
CA GLY A 119 16.35 11.14 0.47
C GLY A 119 16.60 9.76 -0.18
N ALA A 120 17.83 9.23 -0.15
CA ALA A 120 18.21 7.94 -0.71
C ALA A 120 19.20 7.16 0.20
N PRO A 121 18.76 6.65 1.37
CA PRO A 121 19.64 6.01 2.35
C PRO A 121 20.43 4.81 1.80
N PHE A 122 19.81 3.97 0.97
CA PHE A 122 20.46 2.81 0.38
C PHE A 122 21.51 3.17 -0.68
N ALA A 123 21.37 4.32 -1.35
CA ALA A 123 22.39 4.82 -2.26
C ALA A 123 23.63 5.30 -1.48
N ILE A 124 23.43 5.95 -0.33
CA ILE A 124 24.53 6.30 0.59
C ILE A 124 25.21 5.03 1.12
N SER A 125 24.43 4.06 1.60
CA SER A 125 24.98 2.79 2.10
C SER A 125 25.82 2.07 1.04
N ALA A 126 25.30 1.95 -0.19
CA ALA A 126 26.05 1.34 -1.29
C ALA A 126 27.32 2.12 -1.64
N SER A 127 27.30 3.45 -1.56
CA SER A 127 28.49 4.29 -1.75
C SER A 127 29.56 4.03 -0.69
N THR A 128 29.17 3.86 0.57
CA THR A 128 30.10 3.51 1.65
C THR A 128 30.70 2.12 1.48
N ILE A 129 29.90 1.15 1.01
CA ILE A 129 30.34 -0.25 0.88
C ILE A 129 31.18 -0.47 -0.39
N LEU A 130 30.77 0.08 -1.53
CA LEU A 130 31.36 -0.21 -2.86
C LEU A 130 32.12 0.98 -3.49
N GLY A 131 32.02 2.16 -2.89
CA GLY A 131 32.59 3.41 -3.41
C GLY A 131 31.58 4.29 -4.14
N GLY A 132 31.97 5.55 -4.40
CA GLY A 132 31.07 6.62 -4.87
C GLY A 132 30.30 6.37 -6.16
N TRP A 133 30.77 5.46 -7.02
CA TRP A 133 30.08 5.08 -8.26
C TRP A 133 28.77 4.32 -8.01
N ALA A 134 28.62 3.69 -6.85
CA ALA A 134 27.47 2.84 -6.54
C ALA A 134 26.20 3.66 -6.22
N ALA A 135 26.34 4.87 -5.65
CA ALA A 135 25.20 5.73 -5.34
C ALA A 135 24.31 6.04 -6.57
N PRO A 136 24.82 6.61 -7.68
CA PRO A 136 23.98 6.91 -8.84
C PRO A 136 23.40 5.64 -9.48
N MET A 137 24.12 4.51 -9.45
CA MET A 137 23.61 3.24 -9.95
C MET A 137 22.42 2.74 -9.12
N VAL A 138 22.52 2.75 -7.80
CA VAL A 138 21.42 2.33 -6.90
C VAL A 138 20.22 3.25 -7.02
N SER A 139 20.43 4.56 -7.17
CA SER A 139 19.35 5.51 -7.45
C SER A 139 18.65 5.21 -8.78
N ALA A 140 19.40 4.85 -9.83
CA ALA A 140 18.84 4.45 -11.12
C ALA A 140 18.02 3.14 -11.02
N PHE A 141 18.52 2.14 -10.29
CA PHE A 141 17.78 0.89 -10.02
C PHE A 141 16.49 1.14 -9.25
N THR A 142 16.55 2.02 -8.25
CA THR A 142 15.38 2.41 -7.45
C THR A 142 14.35 3.13 -8.32
N ALA A 143 14.77 4.06 -9.17
CA ALA A 143 13.88 4.76 -10.10
C ALA A 143 13.21 3.78 -11.08
N PHE A 144 13.98 2.85 -11.66
CA PHE A 144 13.44 1.81 -12.53
C PHE A 144 12.42 0.92 -11.79
N ALA A 145 12.74 0.47 -10.58
CA ALA A 145 11.83 -0.34 -9.78
C ALA A 145 10.54 0.40 -9.45
N CYS A 146 10.60 1.68 -9.07
CA CYS A 146 9.42 2.52 -8.86
C CYS A 146 8.53 2.60 -10.10
N LEU A 147 9.11 2.77 -11.30
CA LEU A 147 8.36 2.81 -12.56
C LEU A 147 7.69 1.46 -12.86
N THR A 148 8.39 0.34 -12.65
CA THR A 148 7.79 -1.00 -12.86
C THR A 148 6.72 -1.34 -11.81
N SER A 149 6.89 -0.87 -10.57
CA SER A 149 5.89 -1.01 -9.50
C SER A 149 4.63 -0.19 -9.82
N LEU A 150 4.79 1.03 -10.34
CA LEU A 150 3.67 1.84 -10.82
C LEU A 150 2.83 1.11 -11.87
N GLY A 151 3.48 0.44 -12.83
CA GLY A 151 2.79 -0.39 -13.82
C GLY A 151 1.98 -1.54 -13.19
N SER A 152 2.54 -2.21 -12.18
CA SER A 152 1.84 -3.26 -11.43
C SER A 152 0.63 -2.72 -10.66
N TRP A 153 0.77 -1.55 -10.02
CA TRP A 153 -0.33 -0.87 -9.33
C TRP A 153 -1.44 -0.43 -10.28
N MET A 154 -1.10 0.07 -11.47
CA MET A 154 -2.10 0.41 -12.49
C MET A 154 -2.91 -0.81 -12.95
N MET A 155 -2.28 -1.98 -13.05
CA MET A 155 -3.01 -3.22 -13.31
C MET A 155 -3.94 -3.59 -12.16
N LEU A 156 -3.48 -3.47 -10.92
CA LEU A 156 -4.27 -3.76 -9.73
C LEU A 156 -5.54 -2.89 -9.67
N VAL A 157 -5.36 -1.58 -9.85
CA VAL A 157 -6.45 -0.59 -9.91
C VAL A 157 -7.41 -0.90 -11.05
N GLY A 158 -6.88 -1.30 -12.22
CA GLY A 158 -7.70 -1.72 -13.35
C GLY A 158 -8.59 -2.92 -13.03
N GLN A 159 -8.02 -3.98 -12.46
CA GLN A 159 -8.75 -5.21 -12.11
C GLN A 159 -9.79 -4.96 -11.01
N ALA A 160 -9.46 -4.17 -9.99
CA ALA A 160 -10.41 -3.74 -8.97
C ALA A 160 -11.56 -2.93 -9.58
N GLY A 161 -11.25 -2.01 -10.50
CA GLY A 161 -12.23 -1.21 -11.22
C GLY A 161 -13.18 -2.04 -12.10
N VAL A 162 -12.66 -3.07 -12.80
CA VAL A 162 -13.48 -4.01 -13.59
C VAL A 162 -14.47 -4.74 -12.70
N ARG A 163 -13.99 -5.31 -11.59
CA ARG A 163 -14.85 -6.02 -10.62
C ARG A 163 -15.94 -5.09 -10.09
N ALA A 164 -15.56 -3.89 -9.64
CA ALA A 164 -16.51 -2.90 -9.15
C ALA A 164 -17.53 -2.48 -10.22
N ALA A 165 -17.13 -2.38 -11.49
CA ALA A 165 -18.03 -2.02 -12.59
C ALA A 165 -18.99 -3.17 -12.93
N ASN A 166 -18.53 -4.42 -12.88
CA ASN A 166 -19.36 -5.60 -13.09
C ASN A 166 -20.40 -5.80 -11.97
N ASP A 167 -20.05 -5.44 -10.74
CA ASP A 167 -20.98 -5.36 -9.61
C ASP A 167 -21.93 -4.14 -9.71
N GLY A 168 -21.77 -3.34 -10.76
CA GLY A 168 -22.45 -2.09 -11.07
C GLY A 168 -22.04 -0.92 -10.17
N ASN A 169 -21.10 -1.11 -9.23
CA ASN A 169 -20.68 -0.11 -8.24
C ASN A 169 -19.82 1.00 -8.86
N PHE A 170 -19.25 0.75 -10.04
CA PHE A 170 -18.49 1.73 -10.82
C PHE A 170 -19.13 1.99 -12.20
N PRO A 171 -18.83 3.14 -12.83
CA PRO A 171 -19.26 3.42 -14.20
C PRO A 171 -18.84 2.31 -15.18
N LYS A 172 -19.73 1.98 -16.13
CA LYS A 172 -19.53 0.86 -17.09
C LYS A 172 -18.21 0.93 -17.86
N VAL A 173 -17.68 2.14 -18.09
CA VAL A 173 -16.38 2.37 -18.75
C VAL A 173 -15.20 1.66 -18.07
N TYR A 174 -15.26 1.43 -16.75
CA TYR A 174 -14.23 0.67 -16.02
C TYR A 174 -14.33 -0.85 -16.22
N GLY A 175 -15.50 -1.35 -16.61
CA GLY A 175 -15.74 -2.78 -16.88
C GLY A 175 -15.40 -3.21 -18.31
N GLU A 176 -15.17 -2.27 -19.21
CA GLU A 176 -14.82 -2.55 -20.61
C GLU A 176 -13.36 -3.03 -20.72
N VAL A 177 -13.19 -4.33 -21.00
CA VAL A 177 -11.88 -4.97 -21.22
C VAL A 177 -11.60 -5.19 -22.72
N ASP A 178 -10.32 -5.19 -23.09
CA ASP A 178 -9.90 -5.56 -24.44
C ASP A 178 -9.80 -7.09 -24.64
N ASN A 179 -9.42 -7.52 -25.85
CA ASN A 179 -9.23 -8.94 -26.19
C ASN A 179 -8.19 -9.66 -25.31
N ASN A 180 -7.33 -8.92 -24.61
CA ASN A 180 -6.32 -9.47 -23.70
C ASN A 180 -6.77 -9.40 -22.23
N GLY A 181 -8.04 -9.03 -21.95
CA GLY A 181 -8.59 -8.90 -20.60
C GLY A 181 -8.12 -7.65 -19.84
N ILE A 182 -7.62 -6.63 -20.55
CA ILE A 182 -7.07 -5.40 -19.96
C ILE A 182 -8.09 -4.26 -20.06
N PRO A 183 -8.46 -3.59 -18.95
CA PRO A 183 -9.42 -2.49 -18.96
C PRO A 183 -8.80 -1.16 -19.41
N LYS A 184 -8.52 -1.03 -20.71
CA LYS A 184 -7.77 0.12 -21.29
C LYS A 184 -8.38 1.48 -20.94
N LYS A 185 -9.70 1.61 -21.13
CA LYS A 185 -10.41 2.88 -20.89
C LYS A 185 -10.42 3.23 -19.40
N GLY A 186 -10.65 2.23 -18.54
CA GLY A 186 -10.56 2.37 -17.09
C GLY A 186 -9.16 2.80 -16.63
N LEU A 187 -8.10 2.19 -17.17
CA LEU A 187 -6.71 2.57 -16.87
C LEU A 187 -6.41 4.02 -17.30
N LEU A 188 -6.80 4.40 -18.52
CA LEU A 188 -6.55 5.76 -19.03
C LEU A 188 -7.28 6.81 -18.18
N LEU A 189 -8.54 6.55 -17.83
CA LEU A 189 -9.32 7.43 -16.98
C LEU A 189 -8.73 7.54 -15.56
N ALA A 190 -8.28 6.42 -14.99
CA ALA A 190 -7.61 6.41 -13.70
C ALA A 190 -6.30 7.21 -13.73
N ALA A 191 -5.49 7.02 -14.78
CA ALA A 191 -4.23 7.76 -14.97
C ALA A 191 -4.49 9.27 -15.08
N VAL A 192 -5.42 9.69 -15.93
CA VAL A 192 -5.78 11.11 -16.10
C VAL A 192 -6.26 11.71 -14.77
N LYS A 193 -7.12 11.00 -14.04
CA LYS A 193 -7.61 11.47 -12.73
C LYS A 193 -6.48 11.60 -11.70
N MET A 194 -5.58 10.62 -11.62
CA MET A 194 -4.44 10.66 -10.70
C MET A 194 -3.49 11.80 -11.06
N THR A 195 -3.16 11.99 -12.35
CA THR A 195 -2.32 13.10 -12.80
C THR A 195 -2.97 14.45 -12.52
N ALA A 196 -4.26 14.60 -12.81
CA ALA A 196 -4.98 15.85 -12.53
C ALA A 196 -5.02 16.17 -11.03
N LEU A 197 -5.26 15.16 -10.18
CA LEU A 197 -5.21 15.33 -8.73
C LEU A 197 -3.81 15.74 -8.27
N MET A 198 -2.75 15.11 -8.78
CA MET A 198 -1.37 15.45 -8.43
C MET A 198 -1.00 16.87 -8.85
N VAL A 199 -1.40 17.29 -10.06
CA VAL A 199 -1.20 18.67 -10.53
C VAL A 199 -1.95 19.66 -9.64
N LEU A 200 -3.21 19.38 -9.32
CA LEU A 200 -4.02 20.24 -8.45
C LEU A 200 -3.40 20.40 -7.06
N ILE A 201 -2.96 19.31 -6.44
CA ILE A 201 -2.28 19.34 -5.14
C ILE A 201 -0.98 20.13 -5.22
N THR A 202 -0.20 19.95 -6.30
CA THR A 202 1.05 20.68 -6.51
C THR A 202 0.81 22.19 -6.65
N LEU A 203 -0.21 22.59 -7.41
CA LEU A 203 -0.59 23.98 -7.58
C LEU A 203 -1.10 24.61 -6.28
N MET A 204 -1.91 23.89 -5.50
CA MET A 204 -2.42 24.35 -4.20
C MET A 204 -1.30 24.51 -3.16
N ASN A 205 -0.22 23.73 -3.28
CA ASN A 205 0.92 23.77 -2.35
C ASN A 205 2.08 24.67 -2.79
N SER A 206 1.92 25.40 -3.90
CA SER A 206 2.87 26.42 -4.37
C SER A 206 3.14 27.55 -3.35
N ALA A 207 2.48 27.55 -2.19
CA ALA A 207 2.69 28.47 -1.07
C ALA A 207 3.79 28.03 -0.06
N GLY A 208 4.61 27.01 -0.37
CA GLY A 208 5.87 26.74 0.37
C GLY A 208 6.01 25.40 1.08
N GLY A 209 5.15 24.41 0.82
CA GLY A 209 5.28 23.06 1.37
C GLY A 209 6.40 22.25 0.71
N LYS A 210 7.22 21.53 1.49
CA LYS A 210 8.23 20.61 0.93
C LYS A 210 7.51 19.41 0.28
N ALA A 211 8.03 18.91 -0.84
CA ALA A 211 7.46 17.73 -1.51
C ALA A 211 7.42 16.47 -0.60
N SER A 212 8.33 16.38 0.38
CA SER A 212 8.35 15.35 1.40
C SER A 212 7.10 15.35 2.30
N ASP A 213 6.61 16.54 2.63
CA ASP A 213 5.51 16.72 3.58
C ASP A 213 4.20 16.31 2.91
N LEU A 214 4.03 16.70 1.64
CA LEU A 214 2.92 16.25 0.80
C LEU A 214 2.90 14.76 0.57
N PHE A 215 4.07 14.17 0.36
CA PHE A 215 4.19 12.73 0.27
C PHE A 215 3.74 12.08 1.59
N GLY A 216 4.22 12.56 2.73
CA GLY A 216 3.80 12.10 4.06
C GLY A 216 2.28 12.12 4.23
N GLU A 217 1.65 13.28 4.01
CA GLU A 217 0.20 13.43 4.14
C GLU A 217 -0.59 12.51 3.20
N LEU A 218 -0.19 12.41 1.93
CA LEU A 218 -0.85 11.55 0.96
C LEU A 218 -0.73 10.07 1.33
N THR A 219 0.45 9.65 1.79
CA THR A 219 0.66 8.28 2.25
C THR A 219 -0.17 7.99 3.51
N GLY A 220 -0.27 8.94 4.45
CA GLY A 220 -1.12 8.83 5.63
C GLY A 220 -2.59 8.63 5.26
N ILE A 221 -3.15 9.50 4.41
CA ILE A 221 -4.55 9.37 3.93
C ILE A 221 -4.75 8.03 3.21
N ALA A 222 -3.81 7.61 2.35
CA ALA A 222 -3.91 6.35 1.62
C ALA A 222 -3.89 5.13 2.56
N VAL A 223 -3.04 5.13 3.58
CA VAL A 223 -3.01 4.08 4.62
C VAL A 223 -4.34 4.02 5.37
N LEU A 224 -4.85 5.17 5.82
CA LEU A 224 -6.09 5.22 6.59
C LEU A 224 -7.30 4.74 5.78
N LEU A 225 -7.36 5.08 4.49
CA LEU A 225 -8.38 4.57 3.58
C LEU A 225 -8.24 3.05 3.34
N THR A 226 -7.01 2.54 3.28
CA THR A 226 -6.73 1.10 3.14
C THR A 226 -6.99 0.33 4.43
N MET A 227 -6.92 0.99 5.59
CA MET A 227 -7.26 0.37 6.87
C MET A 227 -8.74 0.01 7.00
N LEU A 228 -9.65 0.77 6.37
CA LEU A 228 -11.08 0.44 6.41
C LEU A 228 -11.38 -0.96 5.83
N PRO A 229 -10.93 -1.33 4.61
CA PRO A 229 -11.11 -2.68 4.11
C PRO A 229 -10.32 -3.73 4.90
N TYR A 230 -9.17 -3.41 5.50
CA TYR A 230 -8.47 -4.35 6.38
C TYR A 230 -9.25 -4.65 7.66
N PHE A 231 -9.77 -3.62 8.31
CA PHE A 231 -10.65 -3.75 9.47
C PHE A 231 -11.90 -4.56 9.12
N TYR A 232 -12.54 -4.21 8.00
CA TYR A 232 -13.70 -4.95 7.51
C TYR A 232 -13.38 -6.42 7.23
N SER A 233 -12.21 -6.72 6.65
CA SER A 233 -11.77 -8.10 6.38
C SER A 233 -11.55 -8.88 7.68
N CYS A 234 -11.02 -8.24 8.73
CA CYS A 234 -10.86 -8.87 10.06
C CYS A 234 -12.23 -9.20 10.68
N VAL A 235 -13.19 -8.27 10.60
CA VAL A 235 -14.56 -8.46 11.09
C VAL A 235 -15.30 -9.55 10.29
N ASP A 236 -15.14 -9.55 8.97
CA ASP A 236 -15.75 -10.56 8.10
C ASP A 236 -15.17 -11.96 8.38
N LEU A 237 -13.88 -12.07 8.67
CA LEU A 237 -13.27 -13.35 9.07
C LEU A 237 -13.89 -13.89 10.38
N ILE A 238 -14.16 -13.02 11.36
CA ILE A 238 -14.87 -13.41 12.60
C ILE A 238 -16.30 -13.88 12.28
N ARG A 239 -16.99 -13.19 11.35
CA ARG A 239 -18.35 -13.54 10.94
C ARG A 239 -18.40 -14.86 10.16
N PHE A 240 -17.43 -15.10 9.28
CA PHE A 240 -17.39 -16.26 8.39
C PHE A 240 -17.02 -17.55 9.13
N GLU A 241 -16.01 -17.50 10.00
CA GLU A 241 -15.59 -18.68 10.77
C GLU A 241 -16.44 -18.92 12.02
N GLY A 242 -17.15 -17.90 12.48
CA GLY A 242 -17.91 -17.91 13.73
C GLY A 242 -16.99 -17.92 14.96
N ILE A 243 -17.58 -17.67 16.14
CA ILE A 243 -16.84 -17.76 17.41
C ILE A 243 -16.77 -19.23 17.82
N ASN A 244 -15.83 -19.97 17.23
CA ASN A 244 -15.65 -21.40 17.51
C ASN A 244 -14.20 -21.69 17.96
N ILE A 245 -14.05 -22.49 19.02
CA ILE A 245 -12.75 -22.87 19.62
C ILE A 245 -11.81 -23.57 18.62
N ARG A 246 -12.38 -24.24 17.61
CA ARG A 246 -11.59 -24.93 16.57
C ARG A 246 -10.79 -23.98 15.68
N ASN A 247 -11.15 -22.69 15.65
CA ASN A 247 -10.54 -21.65 14.84
C ASN A 247 -9.95 -20.52 15.71
N PHE A 248 -9.50 -20.86 16.93
CA PHE A 248 -8.97 -19.91 17.91
C PHE A 248 -7.82 -19.04 17.35
N VAL A 249 -6.98 -19.60 16.48
CA VAL A 249 -5.89 -18.86 15.82
C VAL A 249 -6.43 -17.74 14.94
N SER A 250 -7.40 -18.03 14.07
CA SER A 250 -8.04 -17.03 13.21
C SER A 250 -8.73 -15.94 14.02
N LEU A 251 -9.40 -16.31 15.12
CA LEU A 251 -10.04 -15.35 16.02
C LEU A 251 -9.01 -14.40 16.66
N ILE A 252 -7.90 -14.92 17.17
CA ILE A 252 -6.81 -14.10 17.71
C ILE A 252 -6.26 -13.18 16.63
N CYS A 253 -5.97 -13.70 15.44
CA CYS A 253 -5.44 -12.90 14.33
C CYS A 253 -6.39 -11.76 13.93
N SER A 254 -7.70 -12.02 13.84
CA SER A 254 -8.70 -10.98 13.57
C SER A 254 -8.79 -9.93 14.66
N VAL A 255 -8.79 -10.34 15.93
CA VAL A 255 -8.86 -9.40 17.06
C VAL A 255 -7.59 -8.54 17.11
N LEU A 256 -6.41 -9.14 16.94
CA LEU A 256 -5.15 -8.41 16.85
C LEU A 256 -5.14 -7.45 15.65
N GLY A 257 -5.67 -7.87 14.50
CA GLY A 257 -5.83 -7.00 13.33
C GLY A 257 -6.73 -5.80 13.60
N CYS A 258 -7.89 -6.02 14.25
CA CYS A 258 -8.78 -4.93 14.65
C CYS A 258 -8.11 -3.96 15.64
N VAL A 259 -7.44 -4.48 16.67
CA VAL A 259 -6.71 -3.67 17.66
C VAL A 259 -5.59 -2.88 16.98
N PHE A 260 -4.83 -3.52 16.09
CA PHE A 260 -3.80 -2.86 15.31
C PHE A 260 -4.37 -1.72 14.45
N CYS A 261 -5.54 -1.91 13.82
CA CYS A 261 -6.21 -0.83 13.11
C CYS A 261 -6.59 0.34 14.04
N PHE A 262 -7.07 0.09 15.26
CA PHE A 262 -7.33 1.18 16.22
C PHE A 262 -6.05 1.91 16.65
N ILE A 263 -4.96 1.18 16.88
CA ILE A 263 -3.67 1.78 17.25
C ILE A 263 -3.13 2.65 16.10
N ALA A 264 -3.21 2.16 14.87
CA ALA A 264 -2.80 2.93 13.69
C ALA A 264 -3.65 4.21 13.51
N LEU A 265 -4.96 4.17 13.80
CA LEU A 265 -5.82 5.37 13.82
C LEU A 265 -5.36 6.40 14.86
N MET A 266 -4.86 5.97 16.01
CA MET A 266 -4.32 6.88 17.03
C MET A 266 -3.02 7.56 16.59
N GLY A 267 -2.27 6.95 15.65
CA GLY A 267 -1.06 7.54 15.07
C GLY A 267 -1.35 8.71 14.14
N ALA A 268 -2.55 8.77 13.56
CA ALA A 268 -2.94 9.73 12.54
C ALA A 268 -2.97 11.17 13.05
N SER A 269 -2.63 12.11 12.18
CA SER A 269 -2.84 13.53 12.40
C SER A 269 -4.32 13.90 12.20
N SER A 270 -4.75 15.00 12.82
CA SER A 270 -6.13 15.51 12.71
C SER A 270 -6.51 15.80 11.26
N PHE A 271 -5.56 16.22 10.42
CA PHE A 271 -5.78 16.50 9.01
C PHE A 271 -6.00 15.21 8.20
N GLU A 272 -5.15 14.20 8.37
CA GLU A 272 -5.30 12.90 7.70
C GLU A 272 -6.62 12.22 8.08
N LEU A 273 -7.00 12.32 9.35
CA LEU A 273 -8.26 11.78 9.85
C LEU A 273 -9.45 12.50 9.21
N ALA A 274 -9.45 13.84 9.16
CA ALA A 274 -10.48 14.62 8.51
C ALA A 274 -10.59 14.29 7.01
N GLY A 275 -9.46 14.18 6.30
CA GLY A 275 -9.42 13.78 4.89
C GLY A 275 -10.02 12.39 4.67
N THR A 276 -9.67 11.43 5.53
CA THR A 276 -10.23 10.07 5.49
C THR A 276 -11.74 10.07 5.73
N PHE A 277 -12.23 10.84 6.70
CA PHE A 277 -13.66 10.96 6.98
C PHE A 277 -14.42 11.54 5.78
N ILE A 278 -13.92 12.62 5.17
CA ILE A 278 -14.54 13.25 4.00
C ILE A 278 -14.65 12.24 2.85
N VAL A 279 -13.55 11.54 2.53
CA VAL A 279 -13.53 10.55 1.45
C VAL A 279 -14.49 9.39 1.77
N SER A 280 -14.49 8.90 3.01
CA SER A 280 -15.38 7.82 3.45
C SER A 280 -16.86 8.20 3.35
N LEU A 281 -17.21 9.44 3.74
CA LEU A 281 -18.58 9.96 3.62
C LEU A 281 -19.01 10.09 2.16
N ILE A 282 -18.12 10.54 1.27
CA ILE A 282 -18.39 10.60 -0.17
C ILE A 282 -18.68 9.18 -0.70
N ILE A 283 -17.84 8.20 -0.35
CA ILE A 283 -18.02 6.80 -0.75
C ILE A 283 -19.37 6.26 -0.24
N LEU A 284 -19.69 6.50 1.03
CA LEU A 284 -20.97 6.11 1.65
C LEU A 284 -22.16 6.78 0.97
N MET A 285 -22.07 8.06 0.61
CA MET A 285 -23.14 8.78 -0.09
C MET A 285 -23.41 8.19 -1.48
N PHE A 286 -22.36 7.89 -2.24
CA PHE A 286 -22.49 7.22 -3.54
C PHE A 286 -23.09 5.83 -3.39
N TYR A 287 -22.61 5.04 -2.43
CA TYR A 287 -23.12 3.69 -2.17
C TYR A 287 -24.57 3.70 -1.69
N GLY A 288 -24.92 4.62 -0.77
CA GLY A 288 -26.27 4.80 -0.24
C GLY A 288 -27.27 5.20 -1.32
N ARG A 289 -26.93 6.18 -2.16
CA ARG A 289 -27.75 6.57 -3.32
C ARG A 289 -28.01 5.38 -4.25
N LYS A 290 -26.98 4.58 -4.53
CA LYS A 290 -27.11 3.42 -5.41
C LYS A 290 -27.93 2.28 -4.78
N MET A 291 -27.76 2.01 -3.49
CA MET A 291 -28.58 1.04 -2.74
C MET A 291 -30.05 1.45 -2.77
N HIS A 292 -30.34 2.74 -2.59
CA HIS A 292 -31.70 3.27 -2.66
C HIS A 292 -32.30 3.11 -4.07
N GLN A 293 -31.52 3.40 -5.13
CA GLN A 293 -31.95 3.15 -6.51
C GLN A 293 -32.21 1.67 -6.79
N ARG A 294 -31.41 0.75 -6.25
CA ARG A 294 -31.64 -0.70 -6.36
C ARG A 294 -32.92 -1.14 -5.65
N GLN A 295 -33.18 -0.63 -4.44
CA GLN A 295 -34.40 -0.92 -3.70
C GLN A 295 -35.65 -0.38 -4.40
N ASN A 296 -35.58 0.83 -4.97
CA ASN A 296 -36.69 1.42 -5.72
C ASN A 296 -36.98 0.62 -7.00
N ASN A 297 -35.95 0.27 -7.78
CA ASN A 297 -36.12 -0.55 -8.99
C ASN A 297 -36.64 -1.96 -8.68
N ALA A 298 -36.24 -2.57 -7.54
CA ALA A 298 -36.76 -3.86 -7.11
C ALA A 298 -38.23 -3.78 -6.65
N SER A 299 -38.61 -2.67 -6.03
CA SER A 299 -40.00 -2.38 -5.64
C SER A 299 -40.88 -2.23 -6.88
N ASP A 300 -40.48 -1.42 -7.85
CA ASP A 300 -41.24 -1.15 -9.09
C ASP A 300 -41.44 -2.41 -9.96
N ASN A 301 -40.45 -3.31 -10.01
CA ASN A 301 -40.57 -4.59 -10.72
C ASN A 301 -41.53 -5.56 -10.03
N ASN A 302 -41.65 -5.53 -8.70
CA ASN A 302 -42.63 -6.35 -7.97
C ASN A 302 -44.06 -5.80 -8.11
N THR A 303 -44.24 -4.48 -8.19
CA THR A 303 -45.56 -3.87 -8.45
C THR A 303 -46.07 -4.17 -9.86
N THR A 304 -45.18 -4.16 -10.85
CA THR A 304 -45.52 -4.48 -12.25
C THR A 304 -45.76 -5.97 -12.47
N ALA A 305 -45.01 -6.85 -11.80
CA ALA A 305 -45.24 -8.30 -11.84
C ALA A 305 -46.55 -8.73 -11.16
N ASN A 306 -47.02 -8.01 -10.14
CA ASN A 306 -48.31 -8.26 -9.48
C ASN A 306 -49.51 -7.58 -10.16
N ALA A 307 -49.28 -6.76 -11.19
CA ALA A 307 -50.33 -6.07 -11.95
C ALA A 307 -50.71 -6.80 -13.26
N HIS A 308 -50.09 -7.95 -13.54
CA HIS A 308 -50.40 -8.87 -14.63
C HIS A 308 -50.94 -10.20 -14.08
#